data_AF-A0A931FDU9-F1
#
_entry.id   AF-A0A931FDU9-F1
#
_cell.length_a   1.000
_cell.length_b   1.000
_cell.length_c   1.000
_cell.angle_alpha   90.00
_cell.angle_beta   90.00
_cell.angle_gamma   90.00
#
_symmetry.space_group_name_H-M   'P 1'
#
loop_
_entity.id
_entity.type
_entity.pdbx_description
1 polymer ?
#
loop_
_entity_poly.entity_id
_entity_poly.type
_entity_poly.pdbx_seq_one_letter_code
_entity_poly.pdbx_strand_id
1 'polypeptide(L)'
;MTVRQGLVRLYPAAFRDRWGASMASDDGWDRAADHEPGRRTAGTAAGWRTWVSLLAGAADIWLHPVIWPVDRRAQRRERAAVLALAVAALVGLLGHAAGELGVPLRTAPGGAWIARASAVLLLLGLVLVAPLPRPTRAAATALLGRAVRRLVPPLVAVVAFVAVAHRYGPVIAASPWRLVAVAGWWAALAAVGVQACRVLAGLGGTAVRPPRPRRLRLGLWGLTAASVLAGSNELASAIARQGVDGIGFAAGAVLLAAAWALAATLRDLHSVAAD
;
A
#
# COMPACT_ATOMS: atom_id res chain seq x y z
N MET A 1 33.25 -0.68 5.07
CA MET A 1 31.80 -0.38 5.21
C MET A 1 31.10 -1.67 5.58
N THR A 2 30.43 -1.75 6.73
CA THR A 2 29.73 -2.97 7.18
C THR A 2 28.37 -3.08 6.47
N VAL A 3 27.91 -4.31 6.20
CA VAL A 3 26.59 -4.60 5.57
C VAL A 3 25.45 -3.86 6.29
N ARG A 4 25.59 -3.68 7.62
CA ARG A 4 24.68 -2.94 8.51
C ARG A 4 24.55 -1.45 8.14
N GLN A 5 25.67 -0.77 7.85
CA GLN A 5 25.66 0.62 7.39
C GLN A 5 25.02 0.76 6.00
N GLY A 6 25.16 -0.26 5.15
CA GLY A 6 24.45 -0.35 3.86
C GLY A 6 22.94 -0.47 4.03
N LEU A 7 22.48 -1.33 4.95
CA LEU A 7 21.06 -1.51 5.26
C LEU A 7 20.41 -0.25 5.85
N VAL A 8 21.11 0.45 6.76
CA VAL A 8 20.62 1.72 7.34
C VAL A 8 20.42 2.79 6.27
N ARG A 9 21.22 2.80 5.20
CA ARG A 9 21.06 3.73 4.07
C ARG A 9 19.83 3.45 3.21
N LEU A 10 19.32 2.21 3.18
CA LEU A 10 18.11 1.84 2.45
C LEU A 10 16.83 2.35 3.14
N TYR A 11 16.90 2.70 4.43
CA TYR A 11 15.78 3.32 5.12
C TYR A 11 15.58 4.80 4.72
N PRO A 12 14.31 5.28 4.67
CA PRO A 12 14.00 6.70 4.46
C PRO A 12 14.74 7.60 5.45
N ALA A 13 15.11 8.82 5.03
CA ALA A 13 15.92 9.75 5.84
C ALA A 13 15.37 9.94 7.26
N ALA A 14 14.06 10.16 7.40
CA ALA A 14 13.41 10.32 8.71
C ALA A 14 13.57 9.11 9.66
N PHE A 15 13.73 7.91 9.12
CA PHE A 15 14.00 6.71 9.91
C PHE A 15 15.49 6.60 10.24
N ARG A 16 16.35 6.94 9.28
CA ARG A 16 17.81 6.96 9.43
C ARG A 16 18.27 7.98 10.48
N ASP A 17 17.69 9.16 10.47
CA ASP A 17 18.09 10.26 11.36
C ASP A 17 17.71 9.97 12.82
N ARG A 18 16.67 9.14 13.06
CA ARG A 18 16.17 8.83 14.40
C ARG A 18 16.62 7.46 14.94
N TRP A 19 16.81 6.47 14.06
CA TRP A 19 17.12 5.08 14.42
C TRP A 19 18.46 4.61 13.87
N GLY A 20 19.09 5.37 12.98
CA GLY A 20 20.37 4.99 12.39
C GLY A 20 21.47 4.85 13.45
N ALA A 21 21.45 5.68 14.49
CA ALA A 21 22.40 5.60 15.60
C ALA A 21 22.19 4.34 16.46
N SER A 22 20.93 4.01 16.82
CA SER A 22 20.62 2.85 17.65
C SER A 22 20.73 1.51 16.91
N MET A 23 20.50 1.49 15.60
CA MET A 23 20.72 0.31 14.75
C MET A 23 22.18 0.10 14.34
N ALA A 24 22.98 1.17 14.36
CA ALA A 24 24.42 1.12 14.08
C ALA A 24 25.26 0.79 15.33
N SER A 25 24.75 1.06 16.54
CA SER A 25 25.35 0.59 17.79
C SER A 25 25.07 -0.91 17.98
N ASP A 26 26.12 -1.71 18.19
CA ASP A 26 26.01 -3.15 18.41
C ASP A 26 25.07 -3.51 19.58
N ASP A 27 24.99 -2.67 20.61
CA ASP A 27 24.19 -2.90 21.83
C ASP A 27 22.66 -2.92 21.63
N GLY A 28 22.16 -2.38 20.52
CA GLY A 28 20.71 -2.23 20.29
C GLY A 28 20.01 -3.51 19.85
N TRP A 29 20.74 -4.42 19.20
CA TRP A 29 20.18 -5.70 18.74
C TRP A 29 20.26 -6.78 19.82
N ASP A 30 21.34 -6.79 20.61
CA ASP A 30 21.52 -7.76 21.70
C ASP A 30 20.46 -7.55 22.80
N ARG A 31 20.13 -6.30 23.16
CA ARG A 31 19.06 -6.01 24.13
C ARG A 31 17.63 -6.34 23.64
N ALA A 32 17.39 -6.34 22.33
CA ALA A 32 16.10 -6.73 21.77
C ALA A 32 15.93 -8.27 21.74
N ALA A 33 17.03 -9.01 21.63
CA ALA A 33 17.04 -10.46 21.72
C ALA A 33 16.91 -10.97 23.18
N ASP A 34 17.34 -10.18 24.16
CA ASP A 34 17.32 -10.56 25.58
C ASP A 34 15.95 -10.41 26.27
N HIS A 35 14.95 -9.79 25.63
CA HIS A 35 13.61 -9.62 26.21
C HIS A 35 12.63 -10.78 25.92
N GLU A 36 13.06 -11.84 25.23
CA GLU A 36 12.22 -13.01 24.97
C GLU A 36 12.89 -14.29 25.52
N PRO A 37 12.72 -14.61 26.82
CA PRO A 37 13.34 -15.77 27.43
C PRO A 37 12.67 -17.05 26.90
N GLY A 38 13.24 -17.62 25.83
CA GLY A 38 12.79 -18.92 25.30
C GLY A 38 13.19 -19.28 23.87
N ARG A 39 13.69 -18.37 23.02
CA ARG A 39 14.09 -18.72 21.64
C ARG A 39 15.60 -18.60 21.40
N ARG A 40 16.36 -19.51 22.00
CA ARG A 40 17.70 -19.84 21.51
C ARG A 40 17.58 -21.00 20.52
N THR A 41 17.73 -20.71 19.23
CA THR A 41 18.38 -21.54 18.16
C THR A 41 17.75 -21.26 16.79
N ALA A 42 18.52 -20.64 15.90
CA ALA A 42 18.57 -20.91 14.44
C ALA A 42 19.45 -19.84 13.75
N GLY A 43 20.70 -19.72 14.18
CA GLY A 43 21.74 -19.12 13.35
C GLY A 43 22.10 -20.08 12.22
N THR A 44 22.35 -19.52 11.03
CA THR A 44 23.02 -20.12 9.85
C THR A 44 22.27 -21.11 8.95
N ALA A 45 20.96 -20.93 8.76
CA ALA A 45 20.31 -21.31 7.49
C ALA A 45 19.92 -20.05 6.72
N ALA A 46 20.90 -19.42 6.06
CA ALA A 46 20.73 -18.25 5.22
C ALA A 46 20.07 -18.60 3.87
N GLY A 47 18.89 -19.21 3.89
CA GLY A 47 18.11 -19.56 2.71
C GLY A 47 16.67 -19.15 2.91
N TRP A 48 16.09 -18.45 1.92
CA TRP A 48 14.69 -18.03 1.67
C TRP A 48 13.78 -17.65 2.87
N ARG A 49 13.75 -18.44 3.94
CA ARG A 49 13.10 -18.17 5.24
C ARG A 49 13.54 -16.84 5.85
N THR A 50 14.80 -16.43 5.67
CA THR A 50 15.28 -15.11 6.14
C THR A 50 14.59 -13.96 5.39
N TRP A 51 14.26 -14.14 4.10
CA TRP A 51 13.55 -13.12 3.35
C TRP A 51 12.06 -13.09 3.70
N VAL A 52 11.44 -14.25 3.94
CA VAL A 52 10.06 -14.32 4.45
C VAL A 52 9.96 -13.69 5.85
N SER A 53 10.92 -13.93 6.74
CA SER A 53 10.93 -13.30 8.06
C SER A 53 11.23 -11.80 7.98
N LEU A 54 12.11 -11.36 7.07
CA LEU A 54 12.33 -9.94 6.79
C LEU A 54 11.09 -9.27 6.21
N LEU A 55 10.37 -9.93 5.30
CA LEU A 55 9.10 -9.44 4.78
C LEU A 55 8.01 -9.44 5.85
N ALA A 56 7.95 -10.46 6.70
CA ALA A 56 7.02 -10.52 7.81
C ALA A 56 7.31 -9.42 8.83
N GLY A 57 8.59 -9.16 9.16
CA GLY A 57 8.98 -8.07 10.03
C GLY A 57 8.75 -6.70 9.39
N ALA A 58 9.04 -6.53 8.10
CA ALA A 58 8.73 -5.31 7.37
C ALA A 58 7.22 -5.08 7.30
N ALA A 59 6.44 -6.14 7.05
CA ALA A 59 5.00 -6.11 7.05
C ALA A 59 4.47 -5.78 8.43
N ASP A 60 4.96 -6.41 9.50
CA ASP A 60 4.55 -6.14 10.89
C ASP A 60 4.81 -4.67 11.28
N ILE A 61 6.00 -4.17 10.97
CA ILE A 61 6.36 -2.75 11.13
C ILE A 61 5.43 -1.86 10.30
N TRP A 62 5.00 -2.29 9.11
CA TRP A 62 4.06 -1.55 8.26
C TRP A 62 2.60 -1.65 8.70
N LEU A 63 2.20 -2.79 9.28
CA LEU A 63 0.86 -3.12 9.77
C LEU A 63 0.56 -2.42 11.09
N HIS A 64 1.60 -2.02 11.82
CA HIS A 64 1.51 -1.28 13.07
C HIS A 64 2.07 0.15 12.96
N PRO A 65 1.53 1.01 12.08
CA PRO A 65 2.01 2.39 11.94
C PRO A 65 1.79 3.22 13.20
N VAL A 66 0.90 2.77 14.10
CA VAL A 66 0.66 3.38 15.41
C VAL A 66 1.78 3.05 16.40
N ILE A 67 2.44 1.89 16.28
CA ILE A 67 3.57 1.52 17.17
C ILE A 67 4.84 2.27 16.77
N TRP A 68 4.88 2.85 15.56
CA TRP A 68 6.01 3.71 15.22
C TRP A 68 6.07 4.85 16.24
N PRO A 69 7.21 5.06 16.91
CA PRO A 69 7.33 6.08 17.92
C PRO A 69 7.16 7.43 17.24
N VAL A 70 6.09 8.12 17.59
CA VAL A 70 5.78 9.47 17.14
C VAL A 70 5.25 10.25 18.31
N ASP A 71 5.88 11.38 18.56
CA ASP A 71 5.57 12.21 19.72
C ASP A 71 4.29 13.02 19.49
N ARG A 72 3.81 13.12 18.24
CA ARG A 72 2.65 13.94 17.85
C ARG A 72 1.53 13.12 17.21
N ARG A 73 0.31 13.27 17.76
CA ARG A 73 -0.93 12.66 17.24
C ARG A 73 -1.19 12.98 15.76
N ALA A 74 -0.83 14.18 15.29
CA ALA A 74 -0.99 14.58 13.90
C ALA A 74 -0.18 13.71 12.92
N GLN A 75 1.07 13.41 13.28
CA GLN A 75 1.98 12.63 12.43
C GLN A 75 1.58 11.14 12.41
N ARG A 76 0.97 10.61 13.48
CA ARG A 76 0.34 9.27 13.47
C ARG A 76 -0.81 9.18 12.46
N ARG A 77 -1.66 10.21 12.40
CA ARG A 77 -2.77 10.29 11.43
C ARG A 77 -2.28 10.41 9.98
N GLU A 78 -1.19 11.15 9.75
CA GLU A 78 -0.56 11.22 8.42
C GLU A 78 -0.05 9.85 7.97
N ARG A 79 0.60 9.09 8.85
CA ARG A 79 1.06 7.73 8.55
C ARG A 79 -0.08 6.77 8.26
N ALA A 80 -1.14 6.82 9.07
CA ALA A 80 -2.36 6.05 8.82
C ALA A 80 -2.98 6.39 7.46
N ALA A 81 -2.94 7.67 7.06
CA ALA A 81 -3.44 8.09 5.74
C ALA A 81 -2.57 7.58 4.58
N VAL A 82 -1.25 7.54 4.75
CA VAL A 82 -0.32 6.95 3.77
C VAL A 82 -0.55 5.44 3.64
N LEU A 83 -0.70 4.72 4.76
CA LEU A 83 -1.03 3.29 4.75
C LEU A 83 -2.35 3.05 4.02
N ALA A 84 -3.38 3.81 4.36
CA ALA A 84 -4.69 3.71 3.73
C ALA A 84 -4.65 3.99 2.21
N LEU A 85 -3.87 4.98 1.76
CA LEU A 85 -3.62 5.20 0.33
C LEU A 85 -2.90 4.01 -0.32
N ALA A 86 -1.88 3.47 0.35
CA ALA A 86 -1.13 2.31 -0.17
C ALA A 86 -2.03 1.08 -0.31
N VAL A 87 -2.87 0.81 0.69
CA VAL A 87 -3.87 -0.27 0.64
C VAL A 87 -4.89 -0.01 -0.46
N ALA A 88 -5.42 1.20 -0.59
CA ALA A 88 -6.37 1.53 -1.65
C ALA A 88 -5.75 1.35 -3.05
N ALA A 89 -4.48 1.74 -3.24
CA ALA A 89 -3.75 1.49 -4.47
C ALA A 89 -3.59 -0.01 -4.74
N LEU A 90 -3.20 -0.78 -3.72
CA LEU A 90 -3.08 -2.24 -3.82
C LEU A 90 -4.42 -2.89 -4.20
N VAL A 91 -5.52 -2.48 -3.54
CA VAL A 91 -6.87 -2.99 -3.79
C VAL A 91 -7.32 -2.65 -5.21
N GLY A 92 -7.08 -1.41 -5.66
CA GLY A 92 -7.38 -1.00 -7.03
C GLY A 92 -6.58 -1.79 -8.07
N LEU A 93 -5.28 -2.02 -7.83
CA LEU A 93 -4.42 -2.78 -8.74
C LEU A 93 -4.79 -4.26 -8.80
N LEU A 94 -5.00 -4.90 -7.65
CA LEU A 94 -5.38 -6.31 -7.60
C LEU A 94 -6.79 -6.53 -8.15
N GLY A 95 -7.74 -5.65 -7.84
CA GLY A 95 -9.09 -5.70 -8.41
C GLY A 95 -9.08 -5.49 -9.93
N HIS A 96 -8.22 -4.60 -10.43
CA HIS A 96 -8.03 -4.45 -11.88
C HIS A 96 -7.39 -5.71 -12.48
N ALA A 97 -6.34 -6.26 -11.87
CA ALA A 97 -5.65 -7.45 -12.34
C ALA A 97 -6.58 -8.66 -12.41
N ALA A 98 -7.37 -8.88 -11.36
CA ALA A 98 -8.32 -9.97 -11.31
C ALA A 98 -9.46 -9.82 -12.34
N GLY A 99 -9.90 -8.59 -12.59
CA GLY A 99 -10.85 -8.27 -13.66
C GLY A 99 -10.33 -8.60 -15.06
N GLU A 100 -9.02 -8.51 -15.30
CA GLU A 100 -8.37 -8.86 -16.58
C GLU A 100 -8.03 -10.36 -16.70
N LEU A 101 -7.75 -11.05 -15.59
CA LEU A 101 -7.31 -12.46 -15.57
C LEU A 101 -8.48 -13.47 -15.49
N GLY A 102 -9.67 -13.03 -15.07
CA GLY A 102 -10.82 -13.90 -14.85
C GLY A 102 -11.92 -13.84 -15.92
N VAL A 103 -12.87 -14.78 -15.84
CA VAL A 103 -14.22 -14.54 -16.38
C VAL A 103 -14.70 -13.24 -15.71
N PRO A 104 -15.01 -12.18 -16.47
CA PRO A 104 -15.19 -10.87 -15.89
C PRO A 104 -16.23 -10.98 -14.79
N LEU A 105 -15.96 -10.51 -13.59
CA LEU A 105 -16.98 -10.45 -12.52
C LEU A 105 -18.27 -9.76 -12.99
N ARG A 106 -18.17 -8.93 -14.03
CA ARG A 106 -19.31 -8.35 -14.74
C ARG A 106 -20.27 -9.37 -15.35
N THR A 107 -19.83 -10.57 -15.69
CA THR A 107 -20.66 -11.63 -16.30
C THR A 107 -21.29 -12.54 -15.27
N ALA A 108 -20.82 -12.55 -14.00
CA ALA A 108 -21.50 -13.25 -12.92
C ALA A 108 -22.76 -12.47 -12.49
N PRO A 109 -23.89 -13.14 -12.19
CA PRO A 109 -25.09 -12.49 -11.67
C PRO A 109 -24.76 -11.64 -10.43
N GLY A 110 -24.97 -10.33 -10.51
CA GLY A 110 -24.68 -9.39 -9.43
C GLY A 110 -23.22 -8.93 -9.29
N GLY A 111 -22.25 -9.54 -9.97
CA GLY A 111 -20.83 -9.19 -9.80
C GLY A 111 -20.49 -7.77 -10.30
N ALA A 112 -21.20 -7.26 -11.31
CA ALA A 112 -21.08 -5.86 -11.73
C ALA A 112 -21.50 -4.86 -10.62
N TRP A 113 -22.50 -5.21 -9.81
CA TRP A 113 -22.92 -4.38 -8.68
C TRP A 113 -21.88 -4.38 -7.57
N ILE A 114 -21.34 -5.55 -7.21
CA ILE A 114 -20.29 -5.70 -6.19
C ILE A 114 -19.05 -4.89 -6.59
N ALA A 115 -18.61 -4.99 -7.84
CA ALA A 115 -17.45 -4.24 -8.35
C ALA A 115 -17.68 -2.72 -8.32
N ARG A 116 -18.90 -2.25 -8.62
CA ARG A 116 -19.24 -0.81 -8.51
C ARG A 116 -19.27 -0.37 -7.05
N ALA A 117 -19.89 -1.15 -6.17
CA ALA A 117 -19.97 -0.86 -4.75
C ALA A 117 -18.57 -0.79 -4.13
N SER A 118 -17.69 -1.75 -4.43
CA SER A 118 -16.30 -1.74 -3.95
C SER A 118 -15.53 -0.54 -4.49
N ALA A 119 -15.67 -0.20 -5.77
CA ALA A 119 -15.03 0.98 -6.36
C ALA A 119 -15.52 2.30 -5.72
N VAL A 120 -16.83 2.45 -5.49
CA VAL A 120 -17.41 3.62 -4.82
C VAL A 120 -16.89 3.73 -3.39
N LEU A 121 -16.88 2.64 -2.63
CA LEU A 121 -16.34 2.60 -1.27
C LEU A 121 -14.84 2.91 -1.23
N LEU A 122 -14.08 2.42 -2.21
CA LEU A 122 -12.65 2.69 -2.33
C LEU A 122 -12.38 4.18 -2.63
N LEU A 123 -13.11 4.77 -3.57
CA LEU A 123 -13.01 6.19 -3.91
C LEU A 123 -13.46 7.08 -2.75
N LEU A 124 -14.58 6.75 -2.10
CA LEU A 124 -15.07 7.47 -0.93
C LEU A 124 -14.05 7.39 0.21
N GLY A 125 -13.52 6.20 0.46
CA GLY A 125 -12.46 5.95 1.44
C GLY A 125 -11.23 6.80 1.19
N LEU A 126 -10.73 6.80 -0.05
CA LEU A 126 -9.62 7.64 -0.50
C LEU A 126 -9.89 9.12 -0.29
N VAL A 127 -11.06 9.62 -0.70
CA VAL A 127 -11.43 11.04 -0.55
C VAL A 127 -11.51 11.43 0.93
N LEU A 128 -11.97 10.54 1.80
CA LEU A 128 -12.06 10.80 3.24
C LEU A 128 -10.69 10.76 3.93
N VAL A 129 -9.83 9.83 3.52
CA VAL A 129 -8.46 9.70 4.04
C VAL A 129 -7.54 10.80 3.53
N ALA A 130 -7.73 11.26 2.29
CA ALA A 130 -6.87 12.23 1.63
C ALA A 130 -6.71 13.49 2.50
N PRO A 131 -5.48 13.91 2.78
CA PRO A 131 -5.26 15.03 3.65
C PRO A 131 -5.57 16.33 2.88
N LEU A 132 -6.24 17.26 3.55
CA LEU A 132 -6.71 18.48 2.88
C LEU A 132 -5.60 19.53 2.89
N PRO A 133 -5.33 20.20 1.74
CA PRO A 133 -4.40 21.31 1.73
C PRO A 133 -4.88 22.39 2.70
N ARG A 134 -3.94 23.09 3.36
CA ARG A 134 -4.31 24.30 4.09
C ARG A 134 -4.93 25.30 3.10
N PRO A 135 -5.90 26.13 3.50
CA PRO A 135 -6.58 27.08 2.62
C PRO A 135 -5.69 28.29 2.29
N THR A 136 -4.40 28.06 2.02
CA THR A 136 -3.44 29.07 1.58
C THR A 136 -3.01 28.73 0.16
N ARG A 137 -2.97 29.76 -0.71
CA ARG A 137 -2.57 29.57 -2.12
C ARG A 137 -1.17 28.97 -2.23
N ALA A 138 -0.22 29.41 -1.41
CA ALA A 138 1.15 28.92 -1.40
C ALA A 138 1.26 27.42 -1.05
N ALA A 139 0.48 26.93 -0.08
CA ALA A 139 0.49 25.51 0.26
C ALA A 139 -0.14 24.67 -0.85
N ALA A 140 -1.23 25.16 -1.47
CA ALA A 140 -1.87 24.50 -2.59
C ALA A 140 -0.95 24.43 -3.83
N THR A 141 -0.24 25.51 -4.17
CA THR A 141 0.69 25.52 -5.31
C THR A 141 1.92 24.65 -5.05
N ALA A 142 2.47 24.66 -3.83
CA ALA A 142 3.59 23.78 -3.46
C ALA A 142 3.18 22.29 -3.51
N LEU A 143 2.00 21.96 -3.00
CA LEU A 143 1.42 20.62 -3.07
C LEU A 143 1.24 20.18 -4.52
N LEU A 144 0.58 21.03 -5.32
CA LEU A 144 0.30 20.76 -6.72
C LEU A 144 1.60 20.60 -7.51
N GLY A 145 2.57 21.49 -7.33
CA GLY A 145 3.87 21.40 -7.99
C GLY A 145 4.61 20.11 -7.64
N ARG A 146 4.54 19.66 -6.39
CA ARG A 146 5.12 18.37 -5.96
C ARG A 146 4.38 17.17 -6.54
N ALA A 147 3.05 17.22 -6.55
CA ALA A 147 2.21 16.19 -7.12
C ALA A 147 2.47 16.06 -8.62
N VAL A 148 2.44 17.17 -9.36
CA VAL A 148 2.74 17.25 -10.80
C VAL A 148 4.13 16.66 -11.07
N ARG A 149 5.18 17.13 -10.41
CA ARG A 149 6.56 16.65 -10.65
C ARG A 149 6.74 15.15 -10.41
N ARG A 150 5.98 14.55 -9.49
CA ARG A 150 6.12 13.12 -9.13
C ARG A 150 5.16 12.20 -9.86
N LEU A 151 3.96 12.68 -10.18
CA LEU A 151 2.90 11.88 -10.80
C LEU A 151 2.87 12.01 -12.32
N VAL A 152 3.30 13.14 -12.91
CA VAL A 152 3.32 13.29 -14.37
C VAL A 152 4.15 12.21 -15.05
N PRO A 153 5.40 11.89 -14.64
CA PRO A 153 6.17 10.86 -15.34
C PRO A 153 5.48 9.49 -15.40
N PRO A 154 5.02 8.89 -14.29
CA PRO A 154 4.34 7.59 -14.37
C PRO A 154 2.96 7.69 -15.05
N LEU A 155 2.23 8.81 -14.93
CA LEU A 155 0.97 9.00 -15.65
C LEU A 155 1.16 9.10 -17.17
N VAL A 156 2.20 9.81 -17.63
CA VAL A 156 2.56 9.87 -19.04
C VAL A 156 2.93 8.48 -19.56
N ALA A 157 3.66 7.67 -18.77
CA ALA A 157 3.94 6.28 -19.12
C ALA A 157 2.66 5.45 -19.26
N VAL A 158 1.73 5.54 -18.31
CA VAL A 158 0.40 4.89 -18.37
C VAL A 158 -0.34 5.29 -19.64
N VAL A 159 -0.45 6.59 -19.93
CA VAL A 159 -1.13 7.11 -21.13
C VAL A 159 -0.44 6.62 -22.41
N ALA A 160 0.89 6.60 -22.43
CA ALA A 160 1.67 6.09 -23.56
C ALA A 160 1.40 4.59 -23.80
N PHE A 161 1.37 3.76 -22.74
CA PHE A 161 1.03 2.34 -22.88
C PHE A 161 -0.39 2.13 -23.40
N VAL A 162 -1.38 2.91 -22.95
CA VAL A 162 -2.74 2.86 -23.48
C VAL A 162 -2.78 3.23 -24.96
N ALA A 163 -2.12 4.33 -25.34
CA ALA A 163 -2.07 4.78 -26.73
C ALA A 163 -1.36 3.76 -27.64
N VAL A 164 -0.26 3.18 -27.17
CA VAL A 164 0.49 2.13 -27.88
C VAL A 164 -0.33 0.86 -28.01
N ALA A 165 -1.00 0.41 -26.96
CA ALA A 165 -1.89 -0.75 -27.00
C ALA A 165 -3.07 -0.53 -27.96
N HIS A 166 -3.62 0.68 -28.01
CA HIS A 166 -4.73 0.99 -28.91
C HIS A 166 -4.29 1.04 -30.38
N ARG A 167 -3.10 1.59 -30.66
CA ARG A 167 -2.59 1.75 -32.04
C ARG A 167 -1.92 0.50 -32.60
N TYR A 168 -1.23 -0.26 -31.75
CA TYR A 168 -0.38 -1.38 -32.15
C TYR A 168 -0.75 -2.70 -31.48
N GLY A 169 -1.93 -2.78 -30.85
CA GLY A 169 -2.38 -3.95 -30.08
C GLY A 169 -2.20 -5.30 -30.79
N PRO A 170 -2.67 -5.47 -32.04
CA PRO A 170 -2.50 -6.73 -32.76
C PRO A 170 -1.03 -7.12 -32.98
N VAL A 171 -0.19 -6.12 -33.28
CA VAL A 171 1.25 -6.32 -33.52
C VAL A 171 1.98 -6.69 -32.23
N ILE A 172 1.65 -6.01 -31.13
CA ILE A 172 2.25 -6.28 -29.81
C ILE A 172 1.80 -7.64 -29.28
N ALA A 173 0.54 -8.03 -29.48
CA ALA A 173 -0.01 -9.29 -29.00
C ALA A 173 0.68 -10.52 -29.61
N ALA A 174 1.08 -10.43 -30.88
CA ALA A 174 1.82 -11.47 -31.61
C ALA A 174 3.34 -11.46 -31.36
N SER A 175 3.85 -10.46 -30.63
CA SER A 175 5.28 -10.20 -30.47
C SER A 175 5.79 -10.57 -29.07
N PRO A 176 7.08 -10.95 -28.89
CA PRO A 176 7.70 -11.08 -27.57
C PRO A 176 7.64 -9.78 -26.75
N TRP A 177 7.48 -8.62 -27.41
CA TRP A 177 7.28 -7.32 -26.75
C TRP A 177 6.02 -7.26 -25.88
N ARG A 178 5.07 -8.21 -26.03
CA ARG A 178 3.89 -8.32 -25.16
C ARG A 178 4.26 -8.35 -23.68
N LEU A 179 5.26 -9.16 -23.31
CA LEU A 179 5.65 -9.31 -21.90
C LEU A 179 6.24 -8.00 -21.35
N VAL A 180 7.05 -7.32 -22.16
CA VAL A 180 7.63 -6.02 -21.80
C VAL A 180 6.54 -4.95 -21.67
N ALA A 181 5.56 -4.94 -22.58
CA ALA A 181 4.44 -4.01 -22.53
C ALA A 181 3.56 -4.24 -21.30
N VAL A 182 3.23 -5.49 -20.98
CA VAL A 182 2.44 -5.86 -19.79
C VAL A 182 3.22 -5.55 -18.51
N ALA A 183 4.49 -5.92 -18.43
CA ALA A 183 5.33 -5.61 -17.27
C ALA A 183 5.49 -4.09 -17.09
N GLY A 184 5.72 -3.35 -18.18
CA GLY A 184 5.82 -1.90 -18.19
C GLY A 184 4.53 -1.21 -17.75
N TRP A 185 3.37 -1.70 -18.20
CA TRP A 185 2.06 -1.24 -17.77
C TRP A 185 1.88 -1.38 -16.25
N TRP A 186 2.09 -2.57 -15.71
CA TRP A 186 1.96 -2.83 -14.27
C TRP A 186 2.98 -2.04 -13.45
N ALA A 187 4.22 -1.94 -13.93
CA ALA A 187 5.25 -1.13 -13.29
C ALA A 187 4.88 0.37 -13.27
N ALA A 188 4.31 0.90 -14.35
CA ALA A 188 3.86 2.28 -14.41
C ALA A 188 2.71 2.55 -13.42
N LEU A 189 1.72 1.66 -13.35
CA LEU A 189 0.63 1.75 -12.39
C LEU A 189 1.12 1.66 -10.94
N ALA A 190 2.02 0.72 -10.63
CA ALA A 190 2.64 0.61 -9.31
C ALA A 190 3.46 1.86 -8.97
N ALA A 191 4.18 2.44 -9.94
CA ALA A 191 4.90 3.68 -9.77
C ALA A 191 3.96 4.85 -9.45
N VAL A 192 2.78 4.96 -10.08
CA VAL A 192 1.76 5.96 -9.71
C VAL A 192 1.39 5.82 -8.22
N GLY A 193 1.07 4.61 -7.77
CA GLY A 193 0.73 4.34 -6.37
C GLY A 193 1.85 4.73 -5.40
N VAL A 194 3.08 4.29 -5.67
CA VAL A 194 4.26 4.62 -4.86
C VAL A 194 4.51 6.13 -4.83
N GLN A 195 4.42 6.81 -5.97
CA GLN A 195 4.64 8.26 -6.03
C GLN A 195 3.52 9.02 -5.32
N ALA A 196 2.27 8.57 -5.40
CA ALA A 196 1.17 9.15 -4.63
C ALA A 196 1.42 9.03 -3.11
N CYS A 197 1.83 7.84 -2.64
CA CYS A 197 2.24 7.62 -1.25
C CYS A 197 3.40 8.54 -0.83
N ARG A 198 4.42 8.68 -1.70
CA ARG A 198 5.57 9.57 -1.45
C ARG A 198 5.20 11.05 -1.46
N VAL A 199 4.24 11.46 -2.28
CA VAL A 199 3.70 12.83 -2.27
C VAL A 199 3.05 13.05 -0.92
N LEU A 200 2.13 12.18 -0.48
CA LEU A 200 1.45 12.30 0.81
C LEU A 200 2.41 12.28 2.01
N ALA A 201 3.33 11.34 2.05
CA ALA A 201 4.31 11.22 3.13
C ALA A 201 5.26 12.44 3.21
N GLY A 202 5.46 13.15 2.10
CA GLY A 202 6.35 14.31 2.01
C GLY A 202 5.69 15.66 2.26
N LEU A 203 4.39 15.72 2.58
CA LEU A 203 3.66 16.99 2.69
C LEU A 203 4.02 17.78 3.95
N GLY A 204 4.41 17.09 5.02
CA GLY A 204 4.77 17.72 6.29
C GLY A 204 3.63 18.53 6.93
N GLY A 205 3.80 18.88 8.21
CA GLY A 205 2.77 19.60 8.96
C GLY A 205 2.53 21.05 8.49
N THR A 206 3.41 21.62 7.67
CA THR A 206 3.36 23.03 7.24
C THR A 206 2.40 23.26 6.07
N ALA A 207 2.28 22.31 5.14
CA ALA A 207 1.46 22.49 3.93
C ALA A 207 0.03 21.94 4.06
N VAL A 208 -0.19 21.03 5.02
CA VAL A 208 -1.39 20.20 5.04
C VAL A 208 -2.02 20.16 6.44
N ARG A 209 -3.35 20.08 6.48
CA ARG A 209 -4.08 19.88 7.73
C ARG A 209 -4.26 18.37 7.95
N PRO A 210 -3.87 17.82 9.12
CA PRO A 210 -4.10 16.41 9.40
C PRO A 210 -5.60 16.11 9.31
N PRO A 211 -5.99 14.93 8.78
CA PRO A 211 -7.39 14.58 8.63
C PRO A 211 -8.08 14.57 10.00
N ARG A 212 -9.34 15.02 10.02
CA ARG A 212 -10.17 14.94 11.23
C ARG A 212 -10.33 13.46 11.62
N PRO A 213 -10.28 13.10 12.91
CA PRO A 213 -10.30 11.70 13.35
C PRO A 213 -11.54 10.95 12.85
N ARG A 214 -12.72 11.59 12.88
CA ARG A 214 -13.96 11.02 12.34
C ARG A 214 -13.88 10.73 10.84
N ARG A 215 -13.34 11.68 10.05
CA ARG A 215 -13.20 11.54 8.60
C ARG A 215 -12.21 10.42 8.26
N LEU A 216 -11.09 10.35 8.97
CA LEU A 216 -10.11 9.26 8.82
C LEU A 216 -10.73 7.89 9.16
N ARG A 217 -11.48 7.79 10.27
CA ARG A 217 -12.16 6.54 10.66
C ARG A 217 -13.18 6.10 9.62
N LEU A 218 -14.03 7.01 9.15
CA LEU A 218 -15.00 6.69 8.08
C LEU A 218 -14.29 6.28 6.78
N GLY A 219 -13.20 6.96 6.44
CA GLY A 219 -12.40 6.60 5.28
C GLY A 219 -11.79 5.20 5.39
N LEU A 220 -11.20 4.89 6.54
CA LEU A 220 -10.66 3.55 6.82
C LEU A 220 -11.74 2.48 6.80
N TRP A 221 -12.92 2.72 7.38
CA TRP A 221 -14.06 1.80 7.30
C TRP A 221 -14.49 1.54 5.86
N GLY A 222 -14.60 2.60 5.04
CA GLY A 222 -14.92 2.48 3.62
C GLY A 222 -13.89 1.64 2.86
N LEU A 223 -12.60 1.87 3.12
CA LEU A 223 -11.52 1.08 2.53
C LEU A 223 -11.54 -0.37 3.00
N THR A 224 -11.75 -0.63 4.29
CA THR A 224 -11.88 -1.99 4.82
C THR A 224 -13.05 -2.73 4.16
N ALA A 225 -14.22 -2.08 4.07
CA ALA A 225 -15.38 -2.65 3.42
C ALA A 225 -15.13 -2.93 1.93
N ALA A 226 -14.47 -2.01 1.22
CA ALA A 226 -14.08 -2.22 -0.18
C ALA A 226 -13.14 -3.41 -0.34
N SER A 227 -12.12 -3.54 0.52
CA SER A 227 -11.16 -4.64 0.51
C SER A 227 -11.80 -5.98 0.84
N VAL A 228 -12.72 -6.04 1.82
CA VAL A 228 -13.47 -7.25 2.14
C VAL A 228 -14.36 -7.66 0.97
N LEU A 229 -15.14 -6.73 0.43
CA LEU A 229 -16.03 -7.02 -0.70
C LEU A 229 -15.26 -7.53 -1.91
N ALA A 230 -14.16 -6.85 -2.28
CA ALA A 230 -13.30 -7.28 -3.38
C ALA A 230 -12.67 -8.64 -3.07
N GLY A 231 -12.04 -8.81 -1.92
CA GLY A 231 -11.33 -10.04 -1.55
C GLY A 231 -12.22 -11.26 -1.42
N SER A 232 -13.37 -11.14 -0.75
CA SER A 232 -14.34 -12.23 -0.62
C SER A 232 -14.91 -12.65 -1.97
N ASN A 233 -15.18 -11.67 -2.84
CA ASN A 233 -15.70 -11.93 -4.17
C ASN A 233 -14.65 -12.63 -5.07
N GLU A 234 -13.39 -12.19 -5.04
CA GLU A 234 -12.31 -12.88 -5.74
C GLU A 234 -12.13 -14.31 -5.25
N LEU A 235 -12.13 -14.52 -3.93
CA LEU A 235 -11.98 -15.83 -3.32
C LEU A 235 -13.14 -16.77 -3.69
N ALA A 236 -14.38 -16.29 -3.63
CA ALA A 236 -15.56 -17.05 -4.04
C ALA A 236 -15.48 -17.42 -5.52
N SER A 237 -15.05 -16.49 -6.38
CA SER A 237 -14.90 -16.74 -7.81
C SER A 237 -13.79 -17.75 -8.12
N ALA A 238 -12.70 -17.74 -7.34
CA ALA A 238 -11.59 -18.68 -7.50
C ALA A 238 -11.96 -20.11 -7.09
N ILE A 239 -12.82 -20.26 -6.08
CA ILE A 239 -13.33 -21.56 -5.60
C ILE A 239 -14.41 -22.12 -6.53
N ALA A 240 -15.26 -21.27 -7.09
CA ALA A 240 -16.40 -21.69 -7.93
C ALA A 240 -15.99 -22.22 -9.32
N ARG A 241 -14.75 -21.99 -9.76
CA ARG A 241 -14.24 -22.46 -11.06
C ARG A 241 -13.95 -23.96 -11.01
N GLN A 242 -14.10 -24.64 -12.15
CA GLN A 242 -13.70 -26.03 -12.33
C GLN A 242 -12.17 -26.12 -12.35
N GLY A 243 -11.57 -26.08 -11.16
CA GLY A 243 -10.13 -25.95 -10.93
C GLY A 243 -9.83 -24.71 -10.09
N VAL A 244 -8.99 -24.87 -9.06
CA VAL A 244 -8.61 -23.77 -8.16
C VAL A 244 -7.74 -22.78 -8.93
N ASP A 245 -8.28 -21.59 -9.21
CA ASP A 245 -7.51 -20.46 -9.74
C ASP A 245 -6.60 -19.91 -8.63
N GLY A 246 -5.36 -20.40 -8.59
CA GLY A 246 -4.39 -20.02 -7.56
C GLY A 246 -4.08 -18.52 -7.54
N ILE A 247 -4.19 -17.83 -8.68
CA ILE A 247 -3.93 -16.39 -8.74
C ILE A 247 -5.10 -15.62 -8.14
N GLY A 248 -6.33 -15.97 -8.53
CA GLY A 248 -7.55 -15.39 -7.94
C GLY A 248 -7.63 -15.62 -6.43
N PHE A 249 -7.28 -16.83 -5.99
CA PHE A 249 -7.21 -17.16 -4.56
C PHE A 249 -6.17 -16.29 -3.83
N ALA A 250 -4.96 -16.19 -4.37
CA ALA A 250 -3.89 -15.38 -3.79
C ALA A 250 -4.27 -13.89 -3.74
N ALA A 251 -4.86 -13.35 -4.80
CA ALA A 251 -5.34 -11.96 -4.85
C ALA A 251 -6.42 -11.72 -3.79
N GLY A 252 -7.42 -12.61 -3.69
CA GLY A 252 -8.47 -12.55 -2.68
C GLY A 252 -7.91 -12.59 -1.25
N ALA A 253 -6.96 -13.49 -0.98
CA ALA A 253 -6.30 -13.59 0.31
C ALA A 253 -5.51 -12.31 0.67
N VAL A 254 -4.77 -11.74 -0.28
CA VAL A 254 -4.03 -10.48 -0.08
C VAL A 254 -4.99 -9.31 0.21
N LEU A 255 -6.12 -9.23 -0.50
CA LEU A 255 -7.14 -8.21 -0.25
C LEU A 255 -7.75 -8.32 1.15
N LEU A 256 -8.02 -9.55 1.61
CA LEU A 256 -8.52 -9.79 2.97
C LEU A 256 -7.47 -9.47 4.04
N ALA A 257 -6.19 -9.80 3.80
CA ALA A 257 -5.10 -9.40 4.68
C ALA A 257 -4.97 -7.86 4.75
N ALA A 258 -5.14 -7.16 3.63
CA ALA A 258 -5.15 -5.71 3.59
C ALA A 258 -6.37 -5.11 4.33
N ALA A 259 -7.54 -5.75 4.27
CA ALA A 259 -8.70 -5.37 5.06
C ALA A 259 -8.43 -5.50 6.56
N TRP A 260 -7.81 -6.62 6.97
CA TRP A 260 -7.41 -6.85 8.35
C TRP A 260 -6.42 -5.80 8.85
N ALA A 261 -5.43 -5.43 8.04
CA ALA A 261 -4.48 -4.34 8.34
C ALA A 261 -5.18 -3.00 8.64
N LEU A 262 -6.17 -2.65 7.81
CA LEU A 262 -6.96 -1.43 8.00
C LEU A 262 -7.82 -1.51 9.28
N ALA A 263 -8.40 -2.67 9.57
CA ALA A 263 -9.17 -2.90 10.78
C ALA A 263 -8.31 -2.84 12.06
N ALA A 264 -7.09 -3.39 12.02
CA ALA A 264 -6.11 -3.25 13.10
C ALA A 264 -5.74 -1.78 13.32
N THR A 265 -5.47 -1.04 12.23
CA THR A 265 -5.20 0.41 12.29
C THR A 265 -6.39 1.19 12.90
N LEU A 266 -7.63 0.81 12.56
CA LEU A 266 -8.84 1.40 13.16
C LEU A 266 -8.92 1.16 14.68
N ARG A 267 -8.60 -0.06 15.12
CA ARG A 267 -8.57 -0.44 16.53
C ARG A 267 -7.52 0.36 17.29
N ASP A 268 -6.31 0.49 16.75
CA ASP A 268 -5.23 1.25 17.34
C ASP A 268 -5.54 2.76 17.39
N LEU A 269 -6.25 3.29 16.40
CA LEU A 269 -6.75 4.68 16.45
C LEU A 269 -7.89 4.87 17.45
N HIS A 270 -8.53 3.78 17.91
CA HIS A 270 -9.54 3.84 18.96
C HIS A 270 -8.91 3.96 20.35
N SER A 271 -7.90 3.14 20.64
CA SER A 271 -7.19 3.17 21.93
C SER A 271 -6.54 4.54 22.18
N VAL A 272 -5.83 5.08 21.19
CA VAL A 272 -5.13 6.38 21.32
C VAL A 272 -6.08 7.60 21.45
N ALA A 273 -7.37 7.43 21.15
CA ALA A 273 -8.36 8.50 21.28
C ALA A 273 -9.09 8.49 22.63
N ALA A 274 -8.97 7.42 23.40
CA ALA A 274 -9.55 7.30 24.74
C ALA A 274 -8.67 7.98 25.82
N ASP A 275 -7.39 8.21 25.50
CA ASP A 275 -6.43 8.97 26.31
C ASP A 275 -6.37 10.46 25.93
#